data_AF-A0A0E0F3K4-F1
#
_entry.id   AF-A0A0E0F3K4-F1
#
_cell.length_a   1.000
_cell.length_b   1.000
_cell.length_c   1.000
_cell.angle_alpha   90.00
_cell.angle_beta   90.00
_cell.angle_gamma   90.00
#
_symmetry.space_group_name_H-M   'P 1'
#
loop_
_entity.id
_entity.type
_entity.pdbx_description
1 polymer ?
#
loop_
_entity_poly.entity_id
_entity_poly.type
_entity_poly.pdbx_seq_one_letter_code
_entity_poly.pdbx_strand_id
1 'polypeptide(L)'
;MPLHSLRSLHLGYCGSIPQLPERLGGLTALTEPSIWNCGGIKFLPESIQQLTNLLILDIAACPELKLWCTADENVMKLAHIKRKRFW
;
A
#
# COMPACT_ATOMS: atom_id res chain seq x y z
N MET A 1 -13.98 -8.20 14.45
CA MET A 1 -14.53 -8.84 13.23
C MET A 1 -13.55 -8.59 12.09
N PRO A 2 -13.18 -9.60 11.30
CA PRO A 2 -12.25 -9.43 10.18
C PRO A 2 -12.88 -8.64 9.03
N LEU A 3 -12.09 -7.76 8.40
CA LEU A 3 -12.52 -6.82 7.36
C LEU A 3 -12.55 -7.45 5.96
N HIS A 4 -13.16 -8.63 5.82
CA HIS A 4 -13.12 -9.43 4.58
C HIS A 4 -13.80 -8.77 3.37
N SER A 5 -14.58 -7.71 3.56
CA SER A 5 -15.29 -7.00 2.49
C SER A 5 -14.74 -5.60 2.23
N LEU A 6 -13.65 -5.20 2.89
CA LEU A 6 -13.06 -3.88 2.71
C LEU A 6 -12.45 -3.76 1.31
N ARG A 7 -12.96 -2.81 0.51
CA ARG A 7 -12.53 -2.57 -0.88
C ARG A 7 -11.59 -1.38 -1.03
N SER A 8 -11.76 -0.34 -0.21
CA SER A 8 -10.87 0.83 -0.19
C SER A 8 -10.31 1.05 1.20
N LEU A 9 -9.04 1.42 1.24
CA LEU A 9 -8.31 1.79 2.45
C LEU A 9 -7.64 3.14 2.18
N HIS A 10 -7.96 4.11 3.02
CA HIS A 10 -7.49 5.48 2.88
C HIS A 10 -6.67 5.84 4.11
N LEU A 11 -5.38 6.12 3.92
CA LEU A 11 -4.46 6.51 4.98
C LEU A 11 -3.91 7.90 4.69
N GLY A 12 -4.40 8.89 5.43
CA GLY A 12 -4.00 10.28 5.29
C GLY A 12 -3.33 10.81 6.54
N TYR A 13 -2.28 11.63 6.40
CA TYR A 13 -1.68 12.37 7.51
C TYR A 13 -1.18 11.48 8.67
N CYS A 14 -0.81 10.22 8.38
CA CYS A 14 -0.37 9.24 9.37
C CYS A 14 1.14 9.32 9.64
N GLY A 15 1.65 10.51 9.98
CA GLY A 15 3.09 10.75 10.19
C GLY A 15 3.70 9.95 11.35
N SER A 16 2.88 9.53 12.32
CA SER A 16 3.31 8.75 13.49
C SER A 16 3.31 7.23 13.26
N ILE A 17 2.74 6.74 12.16
CA ILE A 17 2.69 5.30 11.87
C ILE A 17 4.01 4.91 11.20
N PRO A 18 4.86 4.09 11.85
CA PRO A 18 6.18 3.76 11.31
C PRO A 18 6.12 2.73 10.18
N GLN A 19 5.09 1.88 10.16
CA GLN A 19 4.91 0.84 9.16
C GLN A 19 3.47 0.31 9.16
N LEU A 20 3.05 -0.27 8.04
CA LEU A 20 1.80 -1.03 7.97
C LEU A 20 2.03 -2.48 8.44
N PRO A 21 1.06 -3.12 9.10
CA PRO A 21 1.21 -4.47 9.61
C PRO A 21 1.11 -5.52 8.49
N GLU A 22 1.80 -6.65 8.64
CA GLU A 22 1.69 -7.81 7.73
C GLU A 22 0.27 -8.41 7.64
N ARG A 23 -0.60 -8.09 8.60
CA ARG A 23 -2.02 -8.48 8.53
C ARG A 23 -2.77 -7.79 7.37
N LEU A 24 -2.18 -6.76 6.75
CA LEU A 24 -2.75 -6.10 5.58
C LEU A 24 -3.03 -7.09 4.44
N GLY A 25 -2.18 -8.10 4.23
CA GLY A 25 -2.41 -9.13 3.20
C GLY A 25 -3.68 -9.96 3.37
N GLY A 26 -4.28 -9.97 4.58
CA GLY A 26 -5.57 -10.60 4.83
C GLY A 26 -6.77 -9.82 4.28
N LEU A 27 -6.57 -8.59 3.81
CA LEU A 27 -7.62 -7.76 3.20
C LEU A 27 -7.80 -8.08 1.71
N THR A 28 -8.00 -9.35 1.39
CA THR A 28 -7.98 -9.85 0.00
C THR A 28 -9.07 -9.28 -0.91
N ALA A 29 -10.08 -8.61 -0.37
CA ALA A 29 -11.11 -7.89 -1.13
C ALA A 29 -10.72 -6.44 -1.52
N LEU A 30 -9.55 -5.96 -1.06
CA LEU A 30 -9.07 -4.61 -1.30
C LEU A 30 -8.74 -4.39 -2.77
N THR A 31 -9.26 -3.31 -3.35
CA THR A 31 -9.10 -2.95 -4.77
C THR A 31 -8.38 -1.63 -4.96
N GLU A 32 -8.60 -0.65 -4.08
CA GLU A 32 -8.18 0.74 -4.31
C GLU A 32 -7.70 1.45 -3.03
N PRO A 33 -6.53 1.10 -2.48
CA PRO A 33 -5.90 1.85 -1.41
C PRO A 33 -5.30 3.18 -1.90
N SER A 34 -5.33 4.17 -1.02
CA SER A 34 -4.56 5.40 -1.16
C SER A 34 -3.87 5.76 0.14
N ILE A 35 -2.62 6.20 0.04
CA ILE A 35 -1.76 6.62 1.15
C ILE A 35 -1.24 8.02 0.83
N TRP A 36 -1.54 9.00 1.67
CA TRP A 36 -1.09 10.37 1.43
C TRP A 36 -0.61 11.11 2.67
N ASN A 37 0.46 11.87 2.49
CA ASN A 37 1.09 12.66 3.55
C ASN A 37 1.43 11.82 4.81
N CYS A 38 1.94 10.61 4.60
CA CYS A 38 2.29 9.65 5.65
C CYS A 38 3.80 9.48 5.70
N GLY A 39 4.53 10.47 6.23
CA GLY A 39 5.99 10.45 6.28
C GLY A 39 6.60 9.33 7.13
N GLY A 40 5.84 8.75 8.06
CA GLY A 40 6.31 7.62 8.88
C GLY A 40 6.31 6.28 8.13
N ILE A 41 5.45 6.12 7.11
CA ILE A 41 5.30 4.86 6.37
C ILE A 41 6.33 4.86 5.24
N LYS A 42 7.40 4.10 5.41
CA LYS A 42 8.53 4.09 4.47
C LYS A 42 8.50 2.94 3.46
N PHE A 43 7.78 1.88 3.77
CA PHE A 43 7.68 0.68 2.94
C PHE A 43 6.31 0.02 3.12
N LEU A 44 5.92 -0.81 2.14
CA LEU A 44 4.77 -1.70 2.27
C LEU A 44 5.22 -3.05 2.87
N PRO A 45 4.34 -3.75 3.59
CA PRO A 45 4.62 -5.07 4.14
C PRO A 45 4.79 -6.10 3.01
N GLU A 46 5.51 -7.20 3.27
CA GLU A 46 5.74 -8.26 2.27
C GLU A 46 4.44 -8.88 1.78
N SER A 47 3.46 -8.98 2.68
CA SER A 47 2.10 -9.42 2.42
C SER A 47 1.31 -8.57 1.42
N ILE A 48 1.83 -7.44 0.92
CA ILE A 48 1.25 -6.71 -0.22
C ILE A 48 1.02 -7.62 -1.43
N GLN A 49 1.86 -8.65 -1.61
CA GLN A 49 1.75 -9.65 -2.67
C GLN A 49 0.50 -10.53 -2.55
N GLN A 50 -0.12 -10.59 -1.37
CA GLN A 50 -1.33 -11.35 -1.10
C GLN A 50 -2.60 -10.59 -1.51
N LEU A 51 -2.49 -9.28 -1.77
CA LEU A 51 -3.60 -8.44 -2.22
C LEU A 51 -3.84 -8.60 -3.73
N THR A 52 -4.19 -9.81 -4.15
CA THR A 52 -4.32 -10.19 -5.56
C THR A 52 -5.46 -9.47 -6.29
N ASN A 53 -6.44 -8.92 -5.57
CA ASN A 53 -7.52 -8.10 -6.13
C ASN A 53 -7.18 -6.60 -6.21
N LEU A 54 -5.96 -6.19 -5.82
CA LEU A 54 -5.56 -4.80 -5.83
C LEU A 54 -5.41 -4.27 -7.26
N LEU A 55 -6.28 -3.33 -7.63
CA LEU A 55 -6.29 -2.73 -8.97
C LEU A 55 -5.47 -1.45 -9.03
N ILE A 56 -5.53 -0.65 -7.97
CA ILE A 56 -4.96 0.69 -7.94
C ILE A 56 -4.19 0.89 -6.64
N LEU A 57 -2.97 1.44 -6.72
CA LEU A 57 -2.21 1.94 -5.57
C LEU A 57 -1.88 3.41 -5.79
N ASP A 58 -2.42 4.26 -4.92
CA ASP A 58 -2.15 5.70 -4.92
C ASP A 58 -1.28 6.09 -3.74
N ILE A 59 -0.16 6.73 -4.04
CA ILE A 59 0.75 7.27 -3.04
C ILE A 59 1.00 8.74 -3.37
N ALA A 60 0.72 9.63 -2.42
CA ALA A 60 0.90 11.08 -2.60
C ALA A 60 1.66 11.68 -1.41
N ALA A 61 2.66 12.52 -1.65
CA ALA A 61 3.42 13.17 -0.56
C ALA A 61 3.98 12.17 0.49
N CYS A 62 4.40 10.98 0.06
CA CYS A 62 5.09 9.98 0.88
C CYS A 62 6.42 9.60 0.19
N PRO A 63 7.48 10.42 0.32
CA PRO A 63 8.68 10.30 -0.51
C PRO A 63 9.42 8.97 -0.31
N GLU A 64 9.57 8.53 0.95
CA GLU A 64 10.26 7.26 1.25
C GLU A 64 9.48 6.05 0.72
N LEU A 65 8.15 6.06 0.89
CA LEU A 65 7.29 4.99 0.34
C LEU A 65 7.33 4.96 -1.19
N LYS A 66 7.32 6.12 -1.84
CA LYS A 66 7.45 6.23 -3.29
C LYS A 66 8.76 5.61 -3.76
N LEU A 67 9.88 5.92 -3.10
CA LEU A 67 11.19 5.34 -3.40
C LEU A 67 11.17 3.81 -3.25
N TRP A 68 10.61 3.31 -2.15
CA TRP A 68 10.47 1.87 -1.92
C TRP A 68 9.66 1.20 -3.05
N CYS A 69 8.55 1.79 -3.47
CA CYS A 69 7.71 1.24 -4.55
C CYS A 69 8.38 1.21 -5.92
N THR A 70 9.38 2.07 -6.15
CA THR A 70 10.11 2.17 -7.42
C THR A 70 11.45 1.46 -7.43
N ALA A 71 11.91 0.93 -6.30
CA ALA A 71 13.16 0.19 -6.22
C ALA A 71 13.08 -1.15 -6.98
N ASP A 72 14.15 -1.53 -7.69
CA ASP A 72 14.20 -2.72 -8.53
C ASP A 72 13.83 -4.02 -7.78
N GLU A 73 14.24 -4.13 -6.52
CA GLU A 73 13.94 -5.27 -5.66
C GLU A 73 12.47 -5.36 -5.21
N ASN A 74 11.73 -4.23 -5.24
CA ASN A 74 10.36 -4.14 -4.73
C ASN A 74 9.32 -4.01 -5.85
N VAL A 75 9.72 -3.59 -7.06
CA VAL A 75 8.80 -3.45 -8.19
C VAL A 75 8.08 -4.75 -8.51
N MET A 76 8.76 -5.90 -8.33
CA MET A 76 8.20 -7.23 -8.54
C MET A 76 7.12 -7.58 -7.51
N LYS A 77 7.25 -7.11 -6.27
CA LYS A 77 6.22 -7.29 -5.23
C LYS A 77 4.91 -6.61 -5.60
N LEU A 78 4.99 -5.57 -6.42
CA LEU A 78 3.86 -4.78 -6.89
C LEU A 78 3.43 -5.16 -8.31
N ALA A 79 3.99 -6.20 -8.93
CA ALA A 79 3.73 -6.55 -10.32
C ALA A 79 2.26 -6.91 -10.60
N HIS A 80 1.55 -7.43 -9.60
CA HIS A 80 0.13 -7.79 -9.69
C HIS A 80 -0.81 -6.56 -9.73
N ILE A 81 -0.33 -5.37 -9.36
CA ILE A 81 -1.13 -4.15 -9.28
C ILE A 81 -1.22 -3.49 -10.66
N LYS A 82 -2.44 -3.32 -11.18
CA LYS A 82 -2.67 -2.81 -12.54
C LYS A 82 -2.31 -1.35 -12.73
N ARG A 83 -2.55 -0.49 -11.73
CA ARG A 83 -2.31 0.96 -11.81
C ARG A 83 -1.61 1.44 -10.55
N LYS A 84 -0.55 2.21 -10.72
CA LYS A 84 0.23 2.80 -9.63
C LYS A 84 0.36 4.30 -9.92
N ARG A 85 -0.05 5.15 -8.97
CA ARG A 85 0.05 6.62 -9.12
C ARG A 85 0.88 7.16 -7.97
N PHE A 86 1.94 7.89 -8.30
CA PHE A 86 2.91 8.43 -7.35
C PHE A 86 3.02 9.95 -7.50
N TRP A 87 2.28 10.70 -6.68
CA TRP A 87 2.24 12.16 -6.69
C TRP A 87 3.30 12.73 -5.75
#